data_AF-A0A9E6EEZ9-F1
#
_entry.id   AF-A0A9E6EEZ9-F1
#
_cell.length_a   1.000
_cell.length_b   1.000
_cell.length_c   1.000
_cell.angle_alpha   90.00
_cell.angle_beta   90.00
_cell.angle_gamma   90.00
#
_symmetry.space_group_name_H-M   'P 1'
#
loop_
_entity.id
_entity.type
_entity.pdbx_description
1 polymer ?
#
loop_
_entity_poly.entity_id
_entity_poly.type
_entity_poly.pdbx_seq_one_letter_code
_entity_poly.pdbx_strand_id
1 'polypeptide(L)'
;MNLRNIILSVACLWVVGNIWAKPGFTEKPLIRDIQISTLKIEPGHVLALAMKSFTPDLSVILAGCGQSFKLAALPSEPLTWRGYLAVPLETAPGLKVLTIAVQGGQGDQTQEFEVEVLPAAPRKLEVLHIKNYTDFRFAPESRLMSKLRARSAAQLGAAVECFSSPLPGGRSNANFGVKRVYHPGHKTSVHRGVDLDAPLGTPVCAPADGVVLLARKFNAHGNTTLVDHGFGVVSTFLHQSRILVKPGQKLKAGQTIG
;
A
#
# COMPACT_ATOMS: atom_id res chain seq x y z
N MET A 1 8.82 -43.24 70.51
CA MET A 1 9.82 -42.62 69.61
C MET A 1 9.72 -41.10 69.74
N ASN A 2 10.80 -40.50 70.25
CA ASN A 2 11.25 -39.10 70.15
C ASN A 2 10.24 -37.95 69.98
N LEU A 3 9.95 -37.30 71.11
CA LEU A 3 10.28 -35.89 71.43
C LEU A 3 10.53 -34.92 70.27
N ARG A 4 9.80 -33.79 70.24
CA ARG A 4 10.34 -32.44 70.53
C ARG A 4 9.29 -31.32 70.42
N ASN A 5 9.14 -30.60 71.55
CA ASN A 5 9.05 -29.13 71.75
C ASN A 5 7.80 -28.41 71.20
N ILE A 6 6.88 -27.93 72.05
CA ILE A 6 6.93 -26.68 72.87
C ILE A 6 7.31 -25.45 72.03
N ILE A 7 6.38 -24.50 71.88
CA ILE A 7 6.58 -23.06 72.14
C ILE A 7 5.22 -22.39 72.44
N LEU A 8 5.25 -21.62 73.52
CA LEU A 8 4.25 -20.72 74.07
C LEU A 8 4.16 -19.40 73.28
N SER A 9 2.93 -18.96 73.01
CA SER A 9 2.37 -17.59 73.19
C SER A 9 3.19 -16.29 72.93
N VAL A 10 2.55 -15.35 72.20
CA VAL A 10 2.24 -13.93 72.56
C VAL A 10 2.52 -12.85 71.47
N ALA A 11 1.46 -12.07 71.21
CA ALA A 11 1.31 -10.64 70.83
C ALA A 11 1.71 -10.04 69.46
N CYS A 12 0.66 -9.45 68.84
CA CYS A 12 0.51 -8.09 68.28
C CYS A 12 1.61 -7.46 67.41
N LEU A 13 1.23 -7.06 66.19
CA LEU A 13 1.26 -5.64 65.79
C LEU A 13 0.34 -5.39 64.59
N TRP A 14 -0.56 -4.42 64.72
CA TRP A 14 -1.24 -3.78 63.59
C TRP A 14 -0.25 -2.82 62.92
N VAL A 15 -0.06 -2.93 61.60
CA VAL A 15 0.37 -1.81 60.76
C VAL A 15 -0.73 -1.56 59.75
N VAL A 16 -1.46 -0.47 59.97
CA VAL A 16 -2.35 0.15 58.99
C VAL A 16 -1.46 0.74 57.89
N GLY A 17 -1.13 -0.07 56.89
CA GLY A 17 -0.56 0.39 55.64
C GLY A 17 -1.69 0.59 54.64
N ASN A 18 -2.33 1.76 54.66
CA ASN A 18 -3.13 2.25 53.53
C ASN A 18 -2.18 2.49 52.34
N ILE A 19 -1.80 1.43 51.64
CA ILE A 19 -1.29 1.55 50.28
C ILE A 19 -2.53 1.70 49.41
N TRP A 20 -3.00 2.94 49.28
CA TRP A 20 -3.65 3.34 48.04
C TRP A 20 -2.62 3.11 46.95
N ALA A 21 -2.64 1.92 46.33
CA ALA A 21 -2.08 1.76 45.02
C ALA A 21 -2.75 2.85 44.19
N LYS A 22 -1.98 3.88 43.80
CA LYS A 22 -2.41 4.77 42.72
C LYS A 22 -2.93 3.84 41.63
N PRO A 23 -4.16 4.03 41.12
CA PRO A 23 -4.60 3.24 39.98
C PRO A 23 -3.48 3.40 38.96
N GLY A 24 -2.80 2.29 38.66
CA GLY A 24 -1.77 2.29 37.65
C GLY A 24 -2.46 2.84 36.42
N PHE A 25 -2.08 4.04 36.00
CA PHE A 25 -2.31 4.45 34.64
C PHE A 25 -1.46 3.48 33.82
N THR A 26 -2.02 2.31 33.53
CA THR A 26 -1.54 1.50 32.44
C THR A 26 -1.75 2.39 31.22
N GLU A 27 -0.65 2.97 30.74
CA GLU A 27 -0.66 3.71 29.48
C GLU A 27 -1.38 2.82 28.47
N LYS A 28 -2.50 3.33 27.93
CA LYS A 28 -3.29 2.54 27.00
C LYS A 28 -2.39 2.28 25.78
N PRO A 29 -2.29 1.02 25.31
CA PRO A 29 -1.45 0.73 24.16
C PRO A 29 -1.92 1.55 22.96
N LEU A 30 -0.97 2.15 22.25
CA LEU A 30 -1.23 2.97 21.07
C LEU A 30 -1.75 2.12 19.91
N ILE A 31 -1.40 0.84 19.88
CA ILE A 31 -1.80 -0.10 18.85
C ILE A 31 -2.89 -1.03 19.37
N ARG A 32 -4.00 -1.13 18.62
CA ARG A 32 -5.11 -2.05 18.87
C ARG A 32 -5.61 -2.66 17.55
N ASP A 33 -6.13 -3.88 17.62
CA ASP A 33 -6.88 -4.56 16.54
C ASP A 33 -6.24 -4.38 15.15
N ILE A 34 -5.13 -5.09 14.93
CA ILE A 34 -4.43 -5.10 13.64
C ILE A 34 -5.04 -6.20 12.78
N GLN A 35 -5.47 -5.82 11.58
CA GLN A 35 -5.96 -6.74 10.57
C GLN A 35 -5.06 -6.65 9.35
N ILE A 36 -4.55 -7.80 8.91
CA ILE A 36 -3.73 -7.95 7.70
C ILE A 36 -4.49 -8.89 6.77
N SER A 37 -4.65 -8.49 5.50
CA SER A 37 -5.44 -9.26 4.54
C SER A 37 -4.86 -10.65 4.24
N THR A 38 -3.54 -10.80 4.35
CA THR A 38 -2.84 -12.08 4.19
C THR A 38 -1.45 -12.01 4.83
N LEU A 39 -0.95 -13.16 5.31
CA LEU A 39 0.43 -13.35 5.74
C LEU A 39 1.28 -14.12 4.71
N LYS A 40 0.66 -14.54 3.60
CA LYS A 40 1.32 -15.20 2.46
C LYS A 40 1.00 -14.46 1.19
N ILE A 41 2.02 -14.05 0.43
CA ILE A 41 1.82 -13.16 -0.70
C ILE A 41 2.86 -13.40 -1.80
N GLU A 42 2.44 -13.26 -3.05
CA GLU A 42 3.35 -13.37 -4.19
C GLU A 42 3.93 -12.00 -4.59
N PRO A 43 5.16 -11.95 -5.13
CA PRO A 43 5.72 -10.74 -5.73
C PRO A 43 4.80 -10.14 -6.81
N GLY A 44 4.51 -8.85 -6.70
CA GLY A 44 3.60 -8.12 -7.57
C GLY A 44 2.19 -7.92 -7.01
N HIS A 45 1.86 -8.55 -5.88
CA HIS A 45 0.58 -8.38 -5.20
C HIS A 45 0.65 -7.29 -4.12
N VAL A 46 -0.51 -6.96 -3.55
CA VAL A 46 -0.67 -5.96 -2.50
C VAL A 46 -1.33 -6.62 -1.29
N LEU A 47 -0.80 -6.35 -0.10
CA LEU A 47 -1.50 -6.64 1.15
C LEU A 47 -2.16 -5.36 1.66
N ALA A 48 -3.35 -5.51 2.22
CA ALA A 48 -4.06 -4.44 2.92
C ALA A 48 -3.87 -4.61 4.43
N LEU A 49 -3.73 -3.47 5.12
CA LEU A 49 -3.61 -3.40 6.56
C LEU A 49 -4.61 -2.40 7.13
N ALA A 50 -5.25 -2.78 8.23
CA ALA A 50 -6.02 -1.88 9.07
C ALA A 50 -5.53 -1.96 10.52
N MET A 51 -5.47 -0.83 11.20
CA MET A 51 -5.07 -0.73 12.60
C MET A 51 -6.02 0.22 13.31
N LYS A 52 -6.43 -0.10 14.55
CA LYS A 52 -7.21 0.80 15.40
C LYS A 52 -6.36 1.35 16.54
N SER A 53 -6.79 2.48 17.11
CA SER A 53 -6.22 3.02 18.34
C SER A 53 -7.31 3.63 19.23
N PHE A 54 -6.95 3.89 20.49
CA PHE A 54 -7.73 4.74 21.38
C PHE A 54 -7.34 6.22 21.26
N THR A 55 -6.19 6.50 20.66
CA THR A 55 -5.61 7.83 20.60
C THR A 55 -5.71 8.34 19.16
N PRO A 56 -6.36 9.49 18.91
CA PRO A 56 -6.38 10.10 17.58
C PRO A 56 -5.00 10.71 17.25
N ASP A 57 -4.84 11.22 16.03
CA ASP A 57 -3.69 12.03 15.62
C ASP A 57 -2.32 11.34 15.73
N LEU A 58 -2.30 10.01 15.62
CA LEU A 58 -1.08 9.22 15.59
C LEU A 58 -0.39 9.28 14.22
N SER A 59 0.94 9.33 14.27
CA SER A 59 1.77 9.08 13.09
C SER A 59 2.03 7.59 12.99
N VAL A 60 1.44 6.94 12.00
CA VAL A 60 1.55 5.50 11.78
C VAL A 60 2.35 5.25 10.52
N ILE A 61 3.40 4.45 10.62
CA ILE A 61 4.30 4.09 9.51
C ILE A 61 4.24 2.57 9.33
N LEU A 62 3.96 2.15 8.10
CA LEU A 62 4.05 0.77 7.67
C LEU A 62 5.32 0.58 6.85
N ALA A 63 6.21 -0.32 7.27
CA ALA A 63 7.46 -0.62 6.59
C ALA A 63 7.63 -2.11 6.36
N GLY A 64 8.11 -2.51 5.19
CA GLY A 64 8.31 -3.90 4.82
C GLY A 64 8.69 -4.04 3.35
N CYS A 65 9.31 -5.16 2.97
CA CYS A 65 9.70 -5.43 1.58
C CYS A 65 10.54 -4.31 0.92
N GLY A 66 11.38 -3.62 1.69
CA GLY A 66 12.22 -2.51 1.22
C GLY A 66 11.48 -1.18 1.00
N GLN A 67 10.26 -1.05 1.52
CA GLN A 67 9.43 0.14 1.38
C GLN A 67 8.93 0.62 2.75
N SER A 68 8.57 1.89 2.84
CA SER A 68 8.00 2.51 4.04
C SER A 68 7.01 3.61 3.64
N PHE A 69 5.83 3.61 4.26
CA PHE A 69 4.76 4.53 3.95
C PHE A 69 4.07 4.99 5.22
N LYS A 70 3.72 6.28 5.27
CA LYS A 70 2.84 6.82 6.31
C LYS A 70 1.40 6.41 6.01
N LEU A 71 0.72 5.82 6.99
CA LEU A 71 -0.69 5.49 6.89
C LEU A 71 -1.53 6.71 7.23
N ALA A 72 -2.69 6.81 6.59
CA ALA A 72 -3.69 7.84 6.88
C ALA A 72 -4.84 7.24 7.69
N ALA A 73 -5.37 8.03 8.63
CA ALA A 73 -6.62 7.72 9.30
C ALA A 73 -7.79 7.90 8.34
N LEU A 74 -8.83 7.09 8.49
CA LEU A 74 -10.07 7.25 7.71
C LEU A 74 -10.82 8.50 8.18
N PRO A 75 -11.30 9.36 7.28
CA PRO A 75 -12.09 10.53 7.69
C PRO A 75 -13.38 10.17 8.44
N SER A 76 -14.00 9.04 8.09
CA SER A 76 -15.21 8.52 8.75
C SER A 76 -14.92 7.78 10.05
N GLU A 77 -13.70 7.28 10.23
CA GLU A 77 -13.26 6.51 11.39
C GLU A 77 -11.86 7.01 11.82
N PRO A 78 -11.78 8.15 12.53
CA PRO A 78 -10.50 8.82 12.83
C PRO A 78 -9.57 8.03 13.76
N LEU A 79 -10.08 6.93 14.34
CA LEU A 79 -9.34 5.98 15.17
C LEU A 79 -8.94 4.70 14.40
N THR A 80 -9.15 4.68 13.08
CA THR A 80 -8.81 3.56 12.19
C THR A 80 -7.85 4.07 11.11
N TRP A 81 -6.65 3.50 11.08
CA TRP A 81 -5.66 3.71 10.02
C TRP A 81 -5.74 2.58 9.02
N ARG A 82 -5.64 2.92 7.74
CA ARG A 82 -5.55 1.92 6.67
C ARG A 82 -4.36 2.20 5.76
N GLY A 83 -3.84 1.11 5.20
CA GLY A 83 -2.68 1.14 4.34
C GLY A 83 -2.63 -0.04 3.41
N TYR A 84 -1.80 0.12 2.38
CA TYR A 84 -1.48 -0.92 1.42
C TYR A 84 0.03 -1.05 1.35
N LEU A 85 0.53 -2.28 1.39
CA LEU A 85 1.92 -2.58 1.08
C LEU A 85 1.95 -3.42 -0.20
N ALA A 86 2.44 -2.81 -1.28
CA ALA A 86 2.76 -3.56 -2.48
C ALA A 86 4.02 -4.38 -2.24
N VAL A 87 4.06 -5.62 -2.75
CA VAL A 87 5.28 -6.42 -2.78
C VAL A 87 5.89 -6.26 -4.17
N PRO A 88 7.07 -5.62 -4.32
CA PRO A 88 7.70 -5.45 -5.62
C PRO A 88 7.86 -6.77 -6.38
N LEU A 89 7.78 -6.73 -7.71
CA LEU A 89 7.91 -7.91 -8.58
C LEU A 89 9.28 -8.59 -8.47
N GLU A 90 10.27 -7.84 -7.98
CA GLU A 90 11.67 -8.23 -7.81
C GLU A 90 11.96 -8.75 -6.39
N THR A 91 11.00 -8.70 -5.47
CA THR A 91 11.18 -9.17 -4.09
C THR A 91 11.52 -10.66 -4.09
N ALA A 92 12.66 -11.00 -3.48
CA ALA A 92 13.06 -12.40 -3.32
C ALA A 92 12.12 -13.14 -2.37
N PRO A 93 11.80 -14.42 -2.64
CA PRO A 93 10.94 -15.22 -1.77
C PRO A 93 11.55 -15.43 -0.38
N GLY A 94 10.72 -15.89 0.55
CA GLY A 94 11.06 -16.15 1.94
C GLY A 94 10.39 -15.17 2.91
N LEU A 95 10.66 -15.37 4.20
CA LEU A 95 10.10 -14.54 5.27
C LEU A 95 10.64 -13.11 5.19
N LYS A 96 9.73 -12.15 5.31
CA LYS A 96 10.01 -10.72 5.41
C LYS A 96 9.36 -10.18 6.67
N VAL A 97 10.05 -9.28 7.34
CA VAL A 97 9.49 -8.54 8.48
C VAL A 97 8.70 -7.35 7.95
N LEU A 98 7.47 -7.24 8.42
CA LEU A 98 6.59 -6.09 8.31
C LEU A 98 6.55 -5.39 9.66
N THR A 99 6.81 -4.09 9.67
CA THR A 99 6.86 -3.27 10.88
C THR A 99 5.78 -2.20 10.82
N ILE A 100 4.99 -2.10 11.88
CA ILE A 100 4.08 -0.98 12.14
C ILE A 100 4.72 -0.16 13.26
N ALA A 101 5.18 1.05 12.94
CA ALA A 101 5.67 2.01 13.92
C ALA A 101 4.62 3.09 14.15
N VAL A 102 4.28 3.34 15.40
CA VAL A 102 3.27 4.31 15.83
C VAL A 102 3.93 5.31 16.76
N GLN A 103 3.79 6.59 16.46
CA GLN A 103 4.33 7.69 17.25
C GLN A 103 3.19 8.62 17.67
N GLY A 104 3.14 8.97 18.96
CA GLY A 104 2.14 9.86 19.53
C GLY A 104 2.62 10.57 20.79
N GLY A 105 1.81 11.50 21.31
CA GLY A 105 2.15 12.25 22.53
C GLY A 105 2.27 11.39 23.81
N GLN A 106 1.83 10.13 23.76
CA GLN A 106 1.92 9.15 24.85
C GLN A 106 3.11 8.18 24.67
N GLY A 107 3.96 8.38 23.66
CA GLY A 107 5.14 7.55 23.39
C GLY A 107 5.15 6.94 21.99
N ASP A 108 6.15 6.08 21.77
CA ASP A 108 6.34 5.34 20.51
C ASP A 108 6.10 3.85 20.76
N GLN A 109 5.41 3.18 19.83
CA GLN A 109 5.17 1.74 19.86
C GLN A 109 5.48 1.14 18.50
N THR A 110 6.13 -0.03 18.49
CA THR A 110 6.40 -0.79 17.28
C THR A 110 5.82 -2.20 17.40
N GLN A 111 5.20 -2.67 16.33
CA GLN A 111 4.72 -4.04 16.20
C GLN A 111 5.27 -4.66 14.91
N GLU A 112 5.82 -5.86 15.03
CA GLU A 112 6.35 -6.61 13.89
C GLU A 112 5.50 -7.84 13.56
N PHE A 113 5.52 -8.22 12.28
CA PHE A 113 4.88 -9.40 11.72
C PHE A 113 5.78 -10.06 10.70
N GLU A 114 5.69 -11.37 10.61
CA GLU A 114 6.30 -12.10 9.51
C GLU A 114 5.29 -12.27 8.37
N VAL A 115 5.74 -11.92 7.17
CA VAL A 115 5.01 -12.17 5.93
C VAL A 115 5.86 -13.10 5.06
N GLU A 116 5.29 -14.22 4.66
CA GLU A 116 5.91 -15.16 3.73
C GLU A 116 5.73 -14.67 2.30
N VAL A 117 6.82 -14.25 1.67
CA VAL A 117 6.82 -13.99 0.23
C VAL A 117 7.01 -15.31 -0.50
N LEU A 118 5.96 -15.73 -1.20
CA LEU A 118 5.97 -16.97 -1.97
C LEU A 118 6.89 -16.85 -3.20
N PRO A 119 7.40 -17.98 -3.74
CA PRO A 119 8.07 -17.99 -5.03
C PRO A 119 7.20 -17.31 -6.10
N ALA A 120 7.81 -16.47 -6.94
CA ALA A 120 7.09 -15.85 -8.04
C ALA A 120 6.56 -16.91 -9.01
N ALA A 121 5.29 -16.80 -9.38
CA ALA A 121 4.71 -17.64 -10.42
C ALA A 121 5.53 -17.55 -11.73
N PRO A 122 5.59 -18.62 -12.54
CA PRO A 122 6.27 -18.60 -13.83
C PRO A 122 5.72 -17.47 -14.70
N ARG A 123 6.60 -16.53 -15.07
CA ARG A 123 6.25 -15.39 -15.92
C ARG A 123 6.52 -15.74 -17.37
N LYS A 124 5.54 -15.52 -18.24
CA LYS A 124 5.73 -15.65 -19.69
C LYS A 124 6.85 -14.70 -20.16
N LEU A 125 7.53 -15.10 -21.23
CA LEU A 125 8.49 -14.27 -21.93
C LEU A 125 7.87 -13.83 -23.26
N GLU A 126 7.79 -12.53 -23.46
CA GLU A 126 7.37 -11.91 -24.73
C GLU A 126 8.60 -11.32 -25.43
N VAL A 127 8.86 -11.78 -26.65
CA VAL A 127 9.87 -11.18 -27.52
C VAL A 127 9.17 -10.25 -28.50
N LEU A 128 9.34 -8.96 -28.28
CA LEU A 128 8.81 -7.93 -29.15
C LEU A 128 9.84 -7.62 -30.24
N HIS A 129 9.37 -7.48 -31.48
CA HIS A 129 10.22 -7.13 -32.62
C HIS A 129 9.94 -5.69 -33.03
N ILE A 130 10.44 -4.74 -32.23
CA ILE A 130 10.24 -3.32 -32.50
C ILE A 130 11.21 -2.88 -33.60
N LYS A 131 10.71 -2.68 -34.82
CA LYS A 131 11.46 -2.05 -35.92
C LYS A 131 11.86 -0.64 -35.51
N ASN A 132 13.11 -0.25 -35.78
CA ASN A 132 13.68 1.03 -35.35
C ASN A 132 13.62 1.21 -33.82
N TYR A 133 14.16 0.24 -33.07
CA TYR A 133 14.42 0.42 -31.63
C TYR A 133 15.40 1.58 -31.44
N THR A 134 14.87 2.80 -31.37
CA THR A 134 15.56 3.90 -30.74
C THR A 134 15.49 3.63 -29.25
N ASP A 135 16.60 3.83 -28.54
CA ASP A 135 16.67 3.71 -27.10
C ASP A 135 15.78 4.83 -26.51
N PHE A 136 14.46 4.59 -26.49
CA PHE A 136 13.48 5.51 -25.94
C PHE A 136 13.91 5.68 -24.49
N ARG A 137 14.45 6.85 -24.16
CA ARG A 137 14.82 7.14 -22.79
C ARG A 137 13.51 7.33 -22.03
N PHE A 138 12.92 6.24 -21.57
CA PHE A 138 11.77 6.23 -20.68
C PHE A 138 12.11 6.89 -19.33
N ALA A 139 13.41 7.01 -19.01
CA ALA A 139 13.88 7.43 -17.70
C ALA A 139 13.30 8.79 -17.22
N PRO A 140 13.23 9.88 -18.01
CA PRO A 140 12.65 11.13 -17.54
C PRO A 140 11.15 11.02 -17.27
N GLU A 141 10.40 10.36 -18.17
CA GLU A 141 8.95 10.16 -18.04
C GLU A 141 8.63 9.28 -16.83
N SER A 142 9.33 8.14 -16.69
CA SER A 142 9.20 7.23 -15.56
C SER A 142 9.59 7.89 -14.24
N ARG A 143 10.65 8.70 -14.20
CA ARG A 143 11.04 9.46 -13.00
C ARG A 143 9.97 10.47 -12.60
N LEU A 144 9.40 11.19 -13.56
CA LEU A 144 8.30 12.13 -13.29
C LEU A 144 7.07 11.40 -12.74
N MET A 145 6.63 10.32 -13.39
CA MET A 145 5.49 9.53 -12.92
C MET A 145 5.73 8.96 -11.52
N SER A 146 6.91 8.39 -11.25
CA SER A 146 7.26 7.89 -9.92
C SER A 146 7.27 9.00 -8.86
N LYS A 147 7.79 10.18 -9.18
CA LYS A 147 7.76 11.35 -8.29
C LYS A 147 6.32 11.80 -7.98
N LEU A 148 5.43 11.76 -8.96
CA LEU A 148 4.02 12.12 -8.75
C LEU A 148 3.28 11.07 -7.92
N ARG A 149 3.52 9.77 -8.16
CA ARG A 149 2.94 8.70 -7.33
C ARG A 149 3.37 8.81 -5.87
N ALA A 150 4.63 9.14 -5.61
CA ALA A 150 5.13 9.35 -4.25
C ALA A 150 4.45 10.51 -3.50
N ARG A 151 3.74 11.41 -4.19
CA ARG A 151 2.97 12.50 -3.57
C ARG A 151 1.56 12.09 -3.13
N SER A 152 1.09 10.89 -3.47
CA SER A 152 -0.28 10.37 -3.22
C SER A 152 -0.58 10.11 -1.73
N ALA A 153 0.05 10.82 -0.80
CA ALA A 153 0.12 10.39 0.58
C ALA A 153 -1.06 10.81 1.49
N ALA A 154 -2.00 11.66 1.07
CA ALA A 154 -3.01 12.15 2.03
C ALA A 154 -4.30 12.78 1.47
N GLN A 155 -4.52 12.86 0.15
CA GLN A 155 -5.35 13.96 -0.35
C GLN A 155 -6.79 13.67 -0.76
N LEU A 156 -7.33 12.48 -0.49
CA LEU A 156 -8.74 12.20 -0.74
C LEU A 156 -9.41 11.48 0.42
N GLY A 157 -10.57 12.02 0.79
CA GLY A 157 -11.42 11.45 1.81
C GLY A 157 -12.10 10.16 1.35
N ALA A 158 -12.47 9.32 2.33
CA ALA A 158 -12.85 7.92 2.22
C ALA A 158 -11.81 7.04 1.50
N ALA A 159 -11.34 5.97 2.14
CA ALA A 159 -10.58 4.96 1.43
C ALA A 159 -11.47 4.39 0.32
N VAL A 160 -11.01 4.47 -0.94
CA VAL A 160 -11.71 3.82 -2.04
C VAL A 160 -11.58 2.32 -1.85
N GLU A 161 -12.67 1.68 -1.40
CA GLU A 161 -12.69 0.23 -1.15
C GLU A 161 -12.94 -0.58 -2.44
N CYS A 162 -13.50 0.04 -3.48
CA CYS A 162 -13.87 -0.65 -4.71
C CYS A 162 -13.40 0.13 -5.95
N PHE A 163 -12.69 -0.59 -6.82
CA PHE A 163 -12.29 -0.11 -8.15
C PHE A 163 -13.14 -0.83 -9.20
N SER A 164 -13.74 -0.05 -10.09
CA SER A 164 -14.40 -0.56 -11.29
C SER A 164 -13.39 -0.78 -12.42
N SER A 165 -13.74 -1.59 -13.41
CA SER A 165 -12.92 -1.69 -14.62
C SER A 165 -12.88 -0.32 -15.33
N PRO A 166 -11.70 0.21 -15.69
CA PRO A 166 -11.59 1.44 -16.47
C PRO A 166 -12.02 1.25 -17.93
N LEU A 167 -12.26 0.00 -18.34
CA LEU A 167 -12.81 -0.36 -19.65
C LEU A 167 -14.04 -1.27 -19.42
N PRO A 168 -15.23 -0.70 -19.18
CA PRO A 168 -16.45 -1.47 -18.99
C PRO A 168 -16.73 -2.39 -20.18
N GLY A 169 -16.90 -3.69 -19.95
CA GLY A 169 -17.13 -4.70 -21.00
C GLY A 169 -15.88 -5.09 -21.80
N GLY A 170 -14.71 -4.51 -21.50
CA GLY A 170 -13.45 -4.85 -22.15
C GLY A 170 -12.79 -6.13 -21.60
N ARG A 171 -11.73 -6.56 -22.29
CA ARG A 171 -10.95 -7.75 -21.92
C ARG A 171 -9.56 -7.36 -21.42
N SER A 172 -9.13 -8.00 -20.33
CA SER A 172 -7.76 -7.91 -19.83
C SER A 172 -6.89 -9.00 -20.44
N ASN A 173 -5.67 -8.63 -20.84
CA ASN A 173 -4.67 -9.57 -21.34
C ASN A 173 -3.88 -10.28 -20.24
N ALA A 174 -4.15 -9.96 -18.96
CA ALA A 174 -3.54 -10.57 -17.78
C ALA A 174 -2.00 -10.69 -17.87
N ASN A 175 -1.36 -9.65 -18.42
CA ASN A 175 0.07 -9.65 -18.76
C ASN A 175 0.95 -8.89 -17.75
N PHE A 176 0.39 -8.49 -16.61
CA PHE A 176 1.18 -7.94 -15.52
C PHE A 176 2.28 -8.93 -15.09
N GLY A 177 3.51 -8.42 -14.93
CA GLY A 177 4.67 -9.22 -14.55
C GLY A 177 5.32 -10.01 -15.70
N VAL A 178 4.75 -10.02 -16.91
CA VAL A 178 5.37 -10.68 -18.07
C VAL A 178 6.74 -10.06 -18.37
N LYS A 179 7.75 -10.92 -18.60
CA LYS A 179 9.09 -10.48 -19.00
C LYS A 179 9.08 -10.13 -20.49
N ARG A 180 9.66 -8.99 -20.84
CA ARG A 180 9.74 -8.49 -22.21
C ARG A 180 11.18 -8.35 -22.66
N VAL A 181 11.45 -8.77 -23.89
CA VAL A 181 12.68 -8.50 -24.63
C VAL A 181 12.29 -7.67 -25.85
N TYR A 182 12.73 -6.42 -25.92
CA TYR A 182 12.33 -5.50 -27.00
C TYR A 182 13.09 -5.69 -28.31
N HIS A 183 14.25 -6.34 -28.23
CA HIS A 183 15.05 -6.79 -29.36
C HIS A 183 15.98 -7.92 -28.87
N PRO A 184 16.16 -9.02 -29.62
CA PRO A 184 17.17 -10.03 -29.29
C PRO A 184 18.53 -9.41 -28.97
N GLY A 185 19.16 -9.82 -27.85
CA GLY A 185 20.42 -9.27 -27.35
C GLY A 185 20.33 -7.95 -26.57
N HIS A 186 19.14 -7.40 -26.34
CA HIS A 186 18.93 -6.12 -25.65
C HIS A 186 18.32 -6.29 -24.26
N LYS A 187 18.25 -5.17 -23.50
CA LYS A 187 17.75 -5.14 -22.11
C LYS A 187 16.37 -5.77 -21.98
N THR A 188 16.23 -6.62 -20.97
CA THR A 188 14.94 -7.16 -20.54
C THR A 188 14.18 -6.11 -19.73
N SER A 189 12.86 -6.17 -19.80
CA SER A 189 11.95 -5.37 -18.99
C SER A 189 10.84 -6.26 -18.43
N VAL A 190 10.04 -5.72 -17.53
CA VAL A 190 8.87 -6.39 -16.97
C VAL A 190 7.68 -5.49 -17.22
N HIS A 191 6.58 -6.06 -17.70
CA HIS A 191 5.34 -5.33 -17.88
C HIS A 191 4.74 -4.98 -16.52
N ARG A 192 4.68 -3.69 -16.21
CA ARG A 192 4.26 -3.16 -14.89
C ARG A 192 2.81 -2.68 -14.86
N GLY A 193 2.01 -3.09 -15.84
CA GLY A 193 0.60 -2.72 -15.96
C GLY A 193 -0.21 -3.90 -16.44
N VAL A 194 -1.42 -3.62 -16.90
CA VAL A 194 -2.27 -4.59 -17.58
C VAL A 194 -2.70 -3.94 -18.89
N ASP A 195 -2.49 -4.65 -19.99
CA ASP A 195 -3.00 -4.19 -21.29
C ASP A 195 -4.47 -4.63 -21.41
N LEU A 196 -5.32 -3.70 -21.83
CA LEU A 196 -6.76 -3.92 -22.03
C LEU A 196 -7.08 -3.79 -23.52
N ASP A 197 -7.71 -4.83 -24.07
CA ASP A 197 -8.05 -4.88 -25.50
C ASP A 197 -9.25 -3.97 -25.80
N ALA A 198 -9.03 -2.95 -26.62
CA ALA A 198 -10.06 -2.02 -27.04
C ALA A 198 -9.78 -1.44 -28.44
N PRO A 199 -10.80 -1.24 -29.28
CA PRO A 199 -10.68 -0.42 -30.49
C PRO A 199 -10.23 1.01 -30.18
N LEU A 200 -9.56 1.66 -31.14
CA LEU A 200 -9.17 3.07 -31.02
C LEU A 200 -10.41 3.96 -30.76
N GLY A 201 -10.30 4.86 -29.78
CA GLY A 201 -11.38 5.78 -29.42
C GLY A 201 -12.42 5.20 -28.46
N THR A 202 -12.23 3.96 -27.99
CA THR A 202 -13.08 3.40 -26.93
C THR A 202 -12.94 4.24 -25.65
N PRO A 203 -14.04 4.66 -25.01
CA PRO A 203 -13.99 5.46 -23.79
C PRO A 203 -13.21 4.77 -22.66
N VAL A 204 -12.28 5.50 -22.06
CA VAL A 204 -11.57 5.10 -20.84
C VAL A 204 -12.21 5.80 -19.64
N CYS A 205 -12.57 5.05 -18.61
CA CYS A 205 -13.26 5.58 -17.43
C CYS A 205 -12.37 5.58 -16.19
N ALA A 206 -12.60 6.56 -15.30
CA ALA A 206 -11.99 6.58 -13.98
C ALA A 206 -12.52 5.40 -13.15
N PRO A 207 -11.64 4.51 -12.63
CA PRO A 207 -12.07 3.30 -11.94
C PRO A 207 -12.68 3.60 -10.56
N ALA A 208 -12.36 4.76 -10.00
CA ALA A 208 -12.83 5.27 -8.73
C ALA A 208 -12.78 6.80 -8.70
N ASP A 209 -13.36 7.40 -7.66
CA ASP A 209 -13.20 8.81 -7.34
C ASP A 209 -11.72 9.17 -7.21
N GLY A 210 -11.33 10.36 -7.67
CA GLY A 210 -9.92 10.71 -7.72
C GLY A 210 -9.63 12.16 -8.09
N VAL A 211 -8.35 12.51 -8.09
CA VAL A 211 -7.83 13.79 -8.60
C VAL A 211 -6.76 13.52 -9.64
N VAL A 212 -6.87 14.19 -10.78
CA VAL A 212 -5.88 14.05 -11.86
C VAL A 212 -4.55 14.66 -11.42
N LEU A 213 -3.50 13.85 -11.30
CA LEU A 213 -2.13 14.31 -11.01
C LEU A 213 -1.42 14.78 -12.28
N LEU A 214 -1.71 14.13 -13.40
CA LEU A 214 -1.05 14.36 -14.67
C LEU A 214 -2.01 14.06 -15.81
N ALA A 215 -1.99 14.89 -16.85
CA ALA A 215 -2.64 14.62 -18.11
C ALA A 215 -1.82 15.29 -19.23
N ARG A 216 -0.99 14.51 -19.95
CA ARG A 216 -0.12 15.03 -21.02
C ARG A 216 0.30 13.96 -22.01
N LYS A 217 0.76 14.39 -23.18
CA LYS A 217 1.44 13.53 -24.15
C LYS A 217 2.92 13.33 -23.77
N PHE A 218 3.35 12.09 -23.85
CA PHE A 218 4.72 11.62 -23.73
C PHE A 218 5.18 11.01 -25.05
N ASN A 219 6.50 10.92 -25.24
CA ASN A 219 7.05 10.35 -26.46
C ASN A 219 6.90 8.83 -26.47
N ALA A 220 7.17 8.20 -25.32
CA ALA A 220 7.19 6.75 -25.24
C ALA A 220 5.84 6.16 -24.77
N HIS A 221 5.16 6.86 -23.86
CA HIS A 221 3.88 6.41 -23.30
C HIS A 221 2.64 7.01 -23.99
N GLY A 222 2.82 7.90 -24.98
CA GLY A 222 1.72 8.58 -25.66
C GLY A 222 0.90 9.46 -24.70
N ASN A 223 -0.40 9.62 -24.97
CA ASN A 223 -1.28 10.35 -24.06
C ASN A 223 -1.43 9.60 -22.74
N THR A 224 -1.05 10.25 -21.66
CA THR A 224 -0.92 9.65 -20.33
C THR A 224 -1.69 10.44 -19.29
N THR A 225 -2.49 9.73 -18.49
CA THR A 225 -3.28 10.29 -17.38
C THR A 225 -2.93 9.54 -16.09
N LEU A 226 -2.61 10.27 -15.02
CA LEU A 226 -2.47 9.71 -13.67
C LEU A 226 -3.59 10.25 -12.80
N VAL A 227 -4.26 9.37 -12.05
CA VAL A 227 -5.34 9.70 -11.13
C VAL A 227 -4.95 9.23 -9.73
N ASP A 228 -4.87 10.16 -8.79
CA ASP A 228 -4.70 9.89 -7.36
C ASP A 228 -6.05 9.55 -6.74
N HIS A 229 -6.12 8.43 -6.01
CA HIS A 229 -7.30 7.97 -5.29
C HIS A 229 -7.14 8.13 -3.76
N GLY A 230 -6.03 8.70 -3.30
CA GLY A 230 -5.67 8.78 -1.88
C GLY A 230 -4.99 7.52 -1.36
N PHE A 231 -4.51 7.56 -0.12
CA PHE A 231 -3.88 6.43 0.58
C PHE A 231 -2.71 5.77 -0.19
N GLY A 232 -2.01 6.53 -1.03
CA GLY A 232 -0.90 6.02 -1.86
C GLY A 232 -1.35 5.28 -3.13
N VAL A 233 -2.65 5.24 -3.44
CA VAL A 233 -3.21 4.50 -4.57
C VAL A 233 -3.36 5.41 -5.79
N VAL A 234 -2.68 5.07 -6.89
CA VAL A 234 -2.67 5.87 -8.13
C VAL A 234 -2.93 4.98 -9.34
N SER A 235 -3.95 5.31 -10.13
CA SER A 235 -4.18 4.71 -11.45
C SER A 235 -3.38 5.43 -12.52
N THR A 236 -2.76 4.69 -13.45
CA THR A 236 -2.01 5.22 -14.59
C THR A 236 -2.59 4.69 -15.89
N PHE A 237 -3.00 5.59 -16.78
CA PHE A 237 -3.57 5.28 -18.10
C PHE A 237 -2.60 5.75 -19.18
N LEU A 238 -2.16 4.83 -20.03
CA LEU A 238 -1.16 5.08 -21.07
C LEU A 238 -1.79 4.90 -22.46
N HIS A 239 -1.14 5.41 -23.50
CA HIS A 239 -1.50 5.19 -24.90
C HIS A 239 -2.93 5.58 -25.30
N GLN A 240 -3.57 6.49 -24.56
CA GLN A 240 -4.92 6.95 -24.89
C GLN A 240 -4.95 7.65 -26.25
N SER A 241 -6.07 7.57 -26.97
CA SER A 241 -6.21 8.30 -28.25
C SER A 241 -6.35 9.80 -28.04
N ARG A 242 -7.01 10.20 -26.95
CA ARG A 242 -7.25 11.59 -26.53
C ARG A 242 -7.16 11.70 -25.01
N ILE A 243 -7.03 12.92 -24.50
CA ILE A 243 -7.10 13.24 -23.07
C ILE A 243 -8.28 14.18 -22.89
N LEU A 244 -9.23 13.83 -22.02
CA LEU A 244 -10.45 14.61 -21.78
C LEU A 244 -10.46 15.33 -20.43
N VAL A 245 -9.35 15.25 -19.69
CA VAL A 245 -9.21 15.78 -18.33
C VAL A 245 -7.93 16.60 -18.16
N LYS A 246 -7.87 17.41 -17.11
CA LYS A 246 -6.72 18.27 -16.79
C LYS A 246 -6.20 18.04 -15.37
N PRO A 247 -4.89 18.28 -15.10
CA PRO A 247 -4.36 18.21 -13.73
C PRO A 247 -5.17 19.04 -12.73
N GLY A 248 -5.37 18.51 -11.53
CA GLY A 248 -6.19 19.10 -10.46
C GLY A 248 -7.70 18.85 -10.58
N GLN A 249 -8.17 18.30 -11.69
CA GLN A 249 -9.58 17.96 -11.86
C GLN A 249 -9.99 16.82 -10.91
N LYS A 250 -11.08 17.02 -10.17
CA LYS A 250 -11.75 15.97 -9.40
C LYS A 250 -12.58 15.10 -10.35
N LEU A 251 -12.49 13.79 -10.17
CA LEU A 251 -13.18 12.79 -10.95
C LEU A 251 -14.14 12.00 -10.06
N LYS A 252 -15.24 11.56 -10.67
CA LYS A 252 -16.12 10.53 -10.10
C LYS A 252 -15.85 9.18 -10.75
N ALA A 253 -16.06 8.10 -10.00
CA ALA A 253 -16.03 6.74 -10.53
C ALA A 253 -16.93 6.64 -11.78
N GLY A 254 -16.43 5.99 -12.84
CA GLY A 254 -17.12 5.85 -14.13
C GLY A 254 -17.01 7.06 -15.06
N GLN A 255 -16.48 8.20 -14.61
CA GLN A 255 -16.30 9.38 -15.46
C GLN A 255 -15.30 9.09 -16.60
N THR A 256 -15.67 9.41 -17.84
CA THR A 256 -14.76 9.28 -18.99
C THR A 256 -13.60 10.26 -18.90
N ILE A 257 -12.38 9.75 -19.10
CA ILE A 257 -11.12 10.51 -19.01
C ILE A 257 -10.33 10.58 -20.32
N GLY A 258 -10.62 9.71 -21.29
CA GLY A 258 -9.88 9.57 -22.54
C GLY A 258 -10.55 8.65 -23.55
#